data_AF-A0A3D3RAP1-F1
#
_entry.id   AF-A0A3D3RAP1-F1
#
_cell.length_a   1.000
_cell.length_b   1.000
_cell.length_c   1.000
_cell.angle_alpha   90.00
_cell.angle_beta   90.00
_cell.angle_gamma   90.00
#
_symmetry.space_group_name_H-M   'P 1'
#
loop_
_entity.id
_entity.type
_entity.pdbx_description
1 polymer ?
#
loop_
_entity_poly.entity_id
_entity_poly.type
_entity_poly.pdbx_seq_one_letter_code
_entity_poly.pdbx_strand_id
1 'polypeptide(L)'
;QMFDELAELGIESMMLSPGYQYEKAPDQEHFLKRNQTIQKFRQILSAPKKAWKFNHSPLFLEFLKGNWELECTPWGNPTYNIFGWQKPCYLLEEGYAETFAELMSSTRWEQYGKKSGNPKCRDCMVHCGHEPTAVDQTFSSWKGFLKVASLTLFGSKDTDKPLPTPSREGVSAPHYTISDRELFQLPALSEEAADEEAEALNLTN
;
A
#
# COMPACT_ATOMS: atom_id res chain seq x y z
N GLN A 1 13.40 8.12 12.54
CA GLN A 1 14.43 7.07 12.56
C GLN A 1 14.57 6.41 11.20
N MET A 2 13.73 5.45 10.79
CA MET A 2 13.89 4.76 9.49
C MET A 2 14.06 5.70 8.29
N PHE A 3 13.19 6.71 8.13
CA PHE A 3 13.32 7.67 7.02
C PHE A 3 14.57 8.55 7.10
N ASP A 4 15.11 8.75 8.30
CA ASP A 4 16.35 9.51 8.50
C ASP A 4 17.55 8.68 8.06
N GLU A 5 17.63 7.43 8.51
CA GLU A 5 18.69 6.48 8.17
C GLU A 5 18.72 6.21 6.66
N LEU A 6 17.55 5.96 6.05
CA LEU A 6 17.47 5.75 4.60
C LEU A 6 17.92 6.98 3.80
N ALA A 7 17.56 8.19 4.25
CA ALA A 7 18.01 9.41 3.61
C ALA A 7 19.53 9.64 3.79
N GLU A 8 20.09 9.27 4.94
CA GLU A 8 21.52 9.34 5.22
C GLU A 8 22.33 8.34 4.37
N LEU A 9 21.78 7.16 4.11
CA LEU A 9 22.33 6.19 3.16
C LEU A 9 22.30 6.66 1.70
N GLY A 10 21.60 7.75 1.40
CA GLY A 10 21.57 8.35 0.08
C GLY A 10 20.62 7.65 -0.91
N ILE A 11 19.57 6.96 -0.43
CA ILE A 11 18.56 6.41 -1.34
C ILE A 11 17.84 7.55 -2.10
N GLU A 12 17.49 7.30 -3.36
CA GLU A 12 16.82 8.31 -4.19
C GLU A 12 15.43 8.65 -3.67
N SER A 13 14.63 7.64 -3.30
CA SER A 13 13.27 7.82 -2.81
C SER A 13 12.72 6.59 -2.09
N MET A 14 11.65 6.79 -1.32
CA MET A 14 10.93 5.77 -0.57
C MET A 14 9.50 5.63 -1.08
N MET A 15 8.99 4.40 -1.13
CA MET A 15 7.55 4.14 -1.24
C MET A 15 6.99 3.74 0.12
N LEU A 16 5.90 4.39 0.50
CA LEU A 16 5.11 4.18 1.70
C LEU A 16 3.77 3.53 1.36
N SER A 17 3.43 2.53 2.15
CA SER A 17 2.09 1.95 2.14
C SER A 17 1.70 1.64 3.58
N PRO A 18 0.49 1.99 4.01
CA PRO A 18 -0.04 1.45 5.26
C PRO A 18 -0.05 -0.07 5.22
N GLY A 19 0.31 -0.69 6.34
CA GLY A 19 -0.05 -2.09 6.58
C GLY A 19 -1.57 -2.23 6.55
N TYR A 20 -2.05 -3.33 5.97
CA TYR A 20 -3.46 -3.55 5.72
C TYR A 20 -3.86 -4.95 6.16
N GLN A 21 -4.97 -5.07 6.90
CA GLN A 21 -5.62 -6.36 7.15
C GLN A 21 -6.22 -6.85 5.85
N TYR A 22 -5.53 -7.76 5.19
CA TYR A 22 -6.15 -8.61 4.20
C TYR A 22 -6.25 -10.02 4.77
N GLU A 23 -7.23 -10.72 4.25
CA GLU A 23 -7.62 -12.05 4.68
C GLU A 23 -6.41 -12.99 4.78
N LYS A 24 -5.49 -12.94 3.82
CA LYS A 24 -4.31 -13.81 3.75
C LYS A 24 -3.15 -13.44 4.66
N ALA A 25 -3.22 -12.32 5.37
CA ALA A 25 -2.12 -11.90 6.22
C ALA A 25 -2.00 -12.82 7.47
N PRO A 26 -0.79 -13.31 7.81
CA PRO A 26 -0.61 -14.23 8.93
C PRO A 26 -0.88 -13.57 10.30
N ASP A 27 -0.59 -12.27 10.43
CA ASP A 27 -0.84 -11.50 11.65
C ASP A 27 -2.11 -10.66 11.52
N GLN A 28 -3.21 -11.08 12.12
CA GLN A 28 -4.47 -10.33 12.06
C GLN A 28 -4.62 -9.28 13.18
N GLU A 29 -3.74 -9.29 14.21
CA GLU A 29 -3.95 -8.53 15.44
C GLU A 29 -3.29 -7.14 15.41
N HIS A 30 -2.16 -6.98 14.70
CA HIS A 30 -1.35 -5.75 14.78
C HIS A 30 -1.65 -4.71 13.71
N PHE A 31 -2.55 -5.00 12.78
CA PHE A 31 -2.86 -4.04 11.72
C PHE A 31 -3.78 -2.91 12.18
N LEU A 32 -3.50 -1.73 11.64
CA LEU A 32 -4.22 -0.51 11.97
C LEU A 32 -5.53 -0.41 11.19
N LYS A 33 -6.62 -0.09 11.90
CA LYS A 33 -7.85 0.39 11.28
C LYS A 33 -7.58 1.71 10.56
N ARG A 34 -8.48 2.09 9.63
CA ARG A 34 -8.28 3.29 8.81
C ARG A 34 -8.03 4.57 9.62
N ASN A 35 -8.75 4.75 10.72
CA ASN A 35 -8.61 5.92 11.59
C ASN A 35 -7.24 5.97 12.29
N GLN A 36 -6.75 4.80 12.74
CA GLN A 36 -5.43 4.67 13.36
C GLN A 36 -4.32 4.89 12.33
N THR A 37 -4.49 4.38 11.10
CA THR A 37 -3.59 4.65 9.97
C THR A 37 -3.49 6.15 9.72
N ILE A 38 -4.62 6.84 9.56
CA ILE A 38 -4.63 8.29 9.32
C ILE A 38 -3.96 9.04 10.47
N GLN A 39 -4.25 8.68 11.72
CA GLN A 39 -3.62 9.28 12.89
C GLN A 39 -2.09 9.11 12.86
N LYS A 40 -1.60 7.92 12.53
CA LYS A 40 -0.18 7.61 12.44
C LYS A 40 0.50 8.41 11.33
N PHE A 41 -0.09 8.48 10.14
CA PHE A 41 0.49 9.24 9.03
C PHE A 41 0.42 10.76 9.24
N ARG A 42 -0.59 11.28 9.95
CA ARG A 42 -0.58 12.69 10.41
C ARG A 42 0.61 12.96 11.33
N GLN A 43 0.92 12.06 12.25
CA GLN A 43 2.06 12.21 13.16
C GLN A 43 3.40 12.11 12.41
N ILE A 44 3.55 11.13 11.52
CA ILE A 44 4.78 10.90 10.75
C ILE A 44 5.05 12.08 9.79
N LEU A 45 4.01 12.61 9.15
CA LEU A 45 4.10 13.63 8.09
C LEU A 45 3.63 15.02 8.56
N SER A 46 3.68 15.31 9.86
CA SER A 46 3.36 16.64 10.41
C SER A 46 4.44 17.66 10.06
N ALA A 47 5.71 17.27 10.24
CA ALA A 47 6.88 18.07 9.90
C ALA A 47 7.90 17.22 9.12
N PRO A 48 7.59 16.82 7.88
CA PRO A 48 8.48 15.97 7.10
C PRO A 48 9.79 16.71 6.79
N LYS A 49 10.93 16.05 7.00
CA LYS A 49 12.25 16.62 6.66
C LYS A 49 12.39 16.70 5.14
N LYS A 50 13.03 17.75 4.64
CA LYS A 50 13.29 17.92 3.18
C LYS A 50 14.13 16.80 2.57
N ALA A 51 14.92 16.10 3.39
CA ALA A 51 15.72 14.95 3.02
C ALA A 51 14.86 13.71 2.72
N TRP A 52 13.66 13.60 3.29
CA TRP A 52 12.77 12.48 3.01
C TRP A 52 12.16 12.65 1.63
N LYS A 53 12.59 11.82 0.68
CA LYS A 53 12.06 11.77 -0.68
C LYS A 53 11.10 10.60 -0.79
N PHE A 54 9.87 10.88 -1.22
CA PHE A 54 8.85 9.86 -1.42
C PHE A 54 8.50 9.75 -2.90
N ASN A 55 8.44 8.52 -3.42
CA ASN A 55 7.93 8.23 -4.76
C ASN A 55 6.41 8.05 -4.71
N HIS A 56 5.71 9.14 -4.37
CA HIS A 56 4.26 9.19 -4.27
C HIS A 56 3.72 10.50 -4.82
N SER A 57 2.53 10.44 -5.40
CA SER A 57 1.76 11.62 -5.75
C SER A 57 1.41 12.43 -4.49
N PRO A 58 1.37 13.76 -4.59
CA PRO A 58 0.96 14.60 -3.46
C PRO A 58 -0.46 14.30 -2.95
N LEU A 59 -1.37 13.88 -3.83
CA LEU A 59 -2.73 13.50 -3.42
C LEU A 59 -2.77 12.20 -2.62
N PHE A 60 -1.91 11.23 -2.91
CA PHE A 60 -1.82 10.02 -2.11
C PHE A 60 -1.29 10.30 -0.69
N LEU A 61 -0.25 11.13 -0.56
CA LEU A 61 0.25 11.54 0.76
C LEU A 61 -0.80 12.30 1.58
N GLU A 62 -1.59 13.18 0.93
CA GLU A 62 -2.72 13.83 1.58
C GLU A 62 -3.83 12.85 1.96
N PHE A 63 -4.06 11.82 1.16
CA PHE A 63 -5.00 10.74 1.49
C PHE A 63 -4.57 9.96 2.73
N LEU A 64 -3.26 9.65 2.87
CA LEU A 64 -2.71 9.03 4.07
C LEU A 64 -2.92 9.91 5.31
N LYS A 65 -2.81 11.23 5.18
CA LYS A 65 -3.13 12.21 6.25
C LYS A 65 -4.63 12.42 6.48
N GLY A 66 -5.51 11.84 5.65
CA GLY A 66 -6.95 12.09 5.69
C GLY A 66 -7.35 13.50 5.22
N ASN A 67 -6.46 14.19 4.50
CA ASN A 67 -6.72 15.48 3.89
C ASN A 67 -7.43 15.39 2.54
N TRP A 68 -7.34 14.23 1.90
CA TRP A 68 -7.94 13.91 0.61
C TRP A 68 -8.67 12.56 0.67
N GLU A 69 -9.68 12.39 -0.18
CA GLU A 69 -10.42 11.13 -0.29
C GLU A 69 -10.11 10.50 -1.66
N LEU A 70 -9.68 9.24 -1.63
CA LEU A 70 -9.44 8.43 -2.82
C LEU A 70 -10.30 7.18 -2.74
N GLU A 71 -10.88 6.82 -3.88
CA GLU A 71 -11.48 5.51 -4.08
C GLU A 71 -10.44 4.58 -4.71
N CYS A 72 -10.46 3.29 -4.37
CA CYS A 72 -9.50 2.35 -4.92
C CYS A 72 -9.79 2.08 -6.41
N THR A 73 -8.73 2.04 -7.21
CA THR A 73 -8.72 1.51 -8.58
C THR A 73 -8.01 0.15 -8.54
N PRO A 74 -8.69 -0.96 -8.17
CA PRO A 74 -8.03 -2.25 -7.94
C PRO A 74 -7.32 -2.83 -9.18
N TRP A 75 -7.74 -2.43 -10.39
CA TRP A 75 -7.09 -2.78 -11.66
C TRP A 75 -5.92 -1.85 -12.05
N GLY A 76 -5.60 -0.84 -11.24
CA GLY A 76 -4.57 0.15 -11.55
C GLY A 76 -3.13 -0.38 -11.40
N ASN A 77 -2.94 -1.45 -10.61
CA ASN A 77 -1.70 -2.20 -10.53
C ASN A 77 -2.01 -3.71 -10.51
N PRO A 78 -2.35 -4.30 -11.68
CA PRO A 78 -2.75 -5.69 -11.79
C PRO A 78 -1.54 -6.62 -11.62
N THR A 79 -1.76 -7.82 -11.10
CA THR A 79 -0.70 -8.81 -10.89
C THR A 79 -0.89 -10.00 -11.80
N TYR A 80 0.16 -10.33 -12.54
CA TYR A 80 0.28 -11.55 -13.33
C TYR A 80 1.33 -12.45 -12.66
N ASN A 81 0.97 -13.70 -12.39
CA ASN A 81 1.87 -14.70 -11.83
C ASN A 81 1.70 -16.04 -12.57
N ILE A 82 2.29 -17.12 -12.03
CA ILE A 82 2.25 -18.46 -12.64
C ILE A 82 0.83 -19.01 -12.83
N PHE A 83 -0.15 -18.51 -12.07
CA PHE A 83 -1.56 -18.91 -12.17
C PHE A 83 -2.37 -18.00 -13.12
N GLY A 84 -1.76 -16.94 -13.66
CA GLY A 84 -2.38 -15.96 -14.56
C GLY A 84 -2.60 -14.59 -13.92
N TRP A 85 -3.56 -13.85 -14.46
CA TRP A 85 -3.99 -12.54 -13.97
C TRP A 85 -4.84 -12.68 -12.71
N GLN A 86 -4.35 -12.20 -11.57
CA GLN A 86 -5.01 -12.34 -10.28
C GLN A 86 -6.23 -11.40 -10.14
N LYS A 87 -7.36 -11.96 -9.69
CA LYS A 87 -8.63 -11.26 -9.43
C LYS A 87 -8.83 -11.01 -7.92
N PRO A 88 -9.53 -9.94 -7.53
CA PRO A 88 -9.65 -8.67 -8.24
C PRO A 88 -8.34 -7.84 -8.17
N CYS A 89 -7.53 -8.08 -7.15
CA CYS A 89 -6.26 -7.40 -6.90
C CYS A 89 -5.31 -8.34 -6.16
N TYR A 90 -4.03 -7.96 -6.11
CA TYR A 90 -2.99 -8.84 -5.60
C TYR A 90 -3.10 -9.20 -4.11
N LEU A 91 -3.91 -8.47 -3.35
CA LEU A 91 -4.11 -8.72 -1.92
C LEU A 91 -5.27 -9.69 -1.63
N LEU A 92 -6.33 -9.67 -2.44
CA LEU A 92 -7.53 -10.46 -2.16
C LEU A 92 -7.49 -11.85 -2.79
N GLU A 93 -6.94 -11.97 -4.00
CA GLU A 93 -6.73 -13.26 -4.69
C GLU A 93 -7.96 -14.19 -4.65
N GLU A 94 -9.07 -13.74 -5.23
CA GLU A 94 -10.33 -14.50 -5.28
C GLU A 94 -10.45 -15.36 -6.54
N GLY A 95 -9.39 -15.40 -7.36
CA GLY A 95 -9.31 -16.22 -8.56
C GLY A 95 -8.29 -15.69 -9.56
N TYR A 96 -8.26 -16.31 -10.74
CA TYR A 96 -7.35 -15.96 -11.83
C TYR A 96 -8.08 -15.84 -13.16
N ALA A 97 -7.49 -15.11 -14.10
CA ALA A 97 -7.87 -15.01 -15.50
C ALA A 97 -6.66 -15.35 -16.38
N GLU A 98 -6.90 -15.99 -17.52
CA GLU A 98 -5.83 -16.33 -18.46
C GLU A 98 -5.33 -15.10 -19.21
N THR A 99 -6.22 -14.15 -19.50
CA THR A 99 -5.90 -12.93 -20.24
C THR A 99 -6.32 -11.68 -19.48
N PHE A 100 -5.65 -10.56 -19.76
CA PHE A 100 -6.02 -9.28 -19.17
C PHE A 100 -7.44 -8.86 -19.58
N ALA A 101 -7.86 -9.16 -20.80
CA ALA A 101 -9.22 -8.90 -21.26
C ALA A 101 -10.26 -9.64 -20.40
N GLU A 102 -10.00 -10.92 -20.09
CA GLU A 102 -10.84 -11.71 -19.20
C GLU A 102 -10.84 -11.16 -17.77
N LEU A 103 -9.68 -10.76 -17.23
CA LEU A 103 -9.60 -10.08 -15.92
C LEU A 103 -10.56 -8.89 -15.88
N MET A 104 -10.51 -8.03 -16.91
CA MET A 104 -11.31 -6.81 -16.97
C MET A 104 -12.81 -7.09 -17.14
N SER A 105 -13.20 -8.07 -17.94
CA SER A 105 -14.61 -8.34 -18.23
C SER A 105 -15.30 -9.26 -17.22
N SER A 106 -14.57 -10.16 -16.57
CA SER A 106 -15.15 -11.17 -15.66
C SER A 106 -15.13 -10.75 -14.19
N THR A 107 -14.30 -9.77 -13.81
CA THR A 107 -14.25 -9.26 -12.44
C THR A 107 -15.38 -8.26 -12.20
N ARG A 108 -16.14 -8.48 -11.12
CA ARG A 108 -17.21 -7.58 -10.66
C ARG A 108 -16.62 -6.39 -9.88
N TRP A 109 -16.00 -5.46 -10.59
CA TRP A 109 -15.25 -4.34 -10.01
C TRP A 109 -16.03 -3.48 -9.04
N GLU A 110 -17.35 -3.36 -9.24
CA GLU A 110 -18.28 -2.63 -8.38
C GLU A 110 -18.36 -3.20 -6.95
N GLN A 111 -17.92 -4.44 -6.74
CA GLN A 111 -17.89 -5.11 -5.44
C GLN A 111 -16.61 -4.84 -4.64
N TYR A 112 -15.70 -4.01 -5.15
CA TYR A 112 -14.43 -3.73 -4.50
C TYR A 112 -14.20 -2.23 -4.32
N GLY A 113 -13.24 -1.91 -3.47
CA GLY A 113 -13.03 -0.53 -3.00
C GLY A 113 -13.92 -0.19 -1.81
N LYS A 114 -13.67 0.96 -1.20
CA LYS A 114 -14.30 1.36 0.06
C LYS A 114 -15.80 1.64 -0.14
N LYS A 115 -16.15 2.31 -1.23
CA LYS A 115 -17.55 2.67 -1.55
C LYS A 115 -18.46 1.47 -1.82
N SER A 116 -17.90 0.32 -2.19
CA SER A 116 -18.67 -0.91 -2.43
C SER A 116 -19.35 -1.47 -1.17
N GLY A 117 -18.89 -1.07 0.02
CA GLY A 117 -19.32 -1.67 1.29
C GLY A 117 -18.64 -3.02 1.57
N ASN A 118 -17.73 -3.49 0.72
CA ASN A 118 -17.00 -4.74 0.92
C ASN A 118 -16.16 -4.68 2.21
N PRO A 119 -16.40 -5.57 3.20
CA PRO A 119 -15.64 -5.60 4.44
C PRO A 119 -14.14 -5.76 4.22
N LYS A 120 -13.73 -6.50 3.18
CA LYS A 120 -12.34 -6.74 2.77
C LYS A 120 -11.69 -5.55 2.06
N CYS A 121 -12.36 -4.41 1.93
CA CYS A 121 -11.81 -3.17 1.35
C CYS A 121 -11.99 -1.95 2.26
N ARG A 122 -12.82 -2.08 3.31
CA ARG A 122 -13.28 -0.99 4.17
C ARG A 122 -12.15 -0.15 4.77
N ASP A 123 -11.12 -0.82 5.26
CA ASP A 123 -9.97 -0.20 5.94
C ASP A 123 -8.77 0.01 5.00
N CYS A 124 -8.90 -0.36 3.72
CA CYS A 124 -7.82 -0.34 2.74
C CYS A 124 -7.33 1.07 2.43
N MET A 125 -6.01 1.26 2.52
CA MET A 125 -5.31 2.49 2.16
C MET A 125 -3.99 2.22 1.41
N VAL A 126 -3.83 0.99 0.88
CA VAL A 126 -2.57 0.61 0.23
C VAL A 126 -2.34 1.39 -1.06
N HIS A 127 -1.08 1.72 -1.32
CA HIS A 127 -0.67 2.55 -2.45
C HIS A 127 -1.08 1.95 -3.79
N CYS A 128 -0.96 0.64 -3.99
CA CYS A 128 -1.17 0.00 -5.29
C CYS A 128 -2.54 0.26 -5.94
N GLY A 129 -3.59 0.42 -5.13
CA GLY A 129 -4.94 0.72 -5.61
C GLY A 129 -5.30 2.20 -5.53
N HIS A 130 -4.66 2.98 -4.66
CA HIS A 130 -5.00 4.38 -4.44
C HIS A 130 -4.09 5.36 -5.17
N GLU A 131 -2.83 5.00 -5.42
CA GLU A 131 -1.88 5.77 -6.21
C GLU A 131 -2.36 5.97 -7.65
N PRO A 132 -2.86 4.95 -8.36
CA PRO A 132 -3.43 5.16 -9.70
C PRO A 132 -4.60 6.15 -9.69
N THR A 133 -5.48 6.07 -8.69
CA THR A 133 -6.58 7.04 -8.52
C THR A 133 -6.06 8.43 -8.21
N ALA A 134 -5.01 8.56 -7.40
CA ALA A 134 -4.41 9.84 -7.06
C ALA A 134 -3.83 10.51 -8.30
N VAL A 135 -3.10 9.75 -9.12
CA VAL A 135 -2.56 10.21 -10.41
C VAL A 135 -3.69 10.60 -11.34
N ASP A 136 -4.70 9.76 -11.53
CA ASP A 136 -5.86 10.09 -12.38
C ASP A 136 -6.50 11.41 -11.93
N GLN A 137 -6.85 11.55 -10.64
CA GLN A 137 -7.49 12.76 -10.12
C GLN A 137 -6.62 14.01 -10.23
N THR A 138 -5.29 13.89 -10.20
CA THR A 138 -4.38 15.02 -10.44
C THR A 138 -4.59 15.59 -11.84
N PHE A 139 -4.83 14.76 -12.85
CA PHE A 139 -4.90 15.18 -14.25
C PHE A 139 -6.33 15.25 -14.81
N SER A 140 -7.28 14.53 -14.21
CA SER A 140 -8.68 14.46 -14.65
C SER A 140 -9.60 15.47 -13.93
N SER A 141 -9.10 16.17 -12.90
CA SER A 141 -9.90 17.10 -12.10
C SER A 141 -9.19 18.45 -11.86
N TRP A 142 -9.91 19.55 -12.10
CA TRP A 142 -9.47 20.89 -11.71
C TRP A 142 -9.16 21.01 -10.22
N LYS A 143 -9.97 20.38 -9.37
CA LYS A 143 -9.77 20.38 -7.92
C LYS A 143 -8.48 19.65 -7.55
N GLY A 144 -8.23 18.50 -8.19
CA GLY A 144 -7.01 17.72 -7.99
C GLY A 144 -5.77 18.48 -8.44
N PHE A 145 -5.80 19.04 -9.65
CA PHE A 145 -4.72 19.86 -10.19
C PHE A 145 -4.38 21.05 -9.30
N LEU A 146 -5.37 21.86 -8.93
CA LEU A 146 -5.17 23.03 -8.06
C LEU A 146 -4.65 22.63 -6.67
N LYS A 147 -5.12 21.51 -6.13
CA LYS A 147 -4.62 20.98 -4.85
C LYS A 147 -3.14 20.58 -4.98
N VAL A 148 -2.75 19.87 -6.03
CA VAL A 148 -1.34 19.50 -6.27
C VAL A 148 -0.46 20.74 -6.44
N ALA A 149 -0.87 21.71 -7.26
CA ALA A 149 -0.12 22.96 -7.44
C ALA A 149 0.08 23.70 -6.10
N SER A 150 -0.97 23.76 -5.28
CA SER A 150 -0.90 24.34 -3.93
C SER A 150 0.08 23.58 -3.02
N LEU A 151 0.05 22.25 -3.03
CA LEU A 151 0.96 21.41 -2.24
C LEU A 151 2.42 21.58 -2.67
N THR A 152 2.68 21.70 -3.97
CA THR A 152 4.04 21.91 -4.49
C THR A 152 4.61 23.27 -4.09
N LEU A 153 3.79 24.33 -4.07
CA LEU A 153 4.24 25.68 -3.76
C LEU A 153 4.30 25.97 -2.26
N PHE A 154 3.32 25.48 -1.49
CA PHE A 154 3.13 25.87 -0.08
C PHE A 154 3.28 24.71 0.90
N GLY A 155 3.45 23.48 0.42
CA GLY A 155 3.52 22.28 1.24
C GLY A 155 2.15 21.79 1.73
N SER A 156 2.18 20.63 2.38
CA SER A 156 1.03 20.08 3.13
C SER A 156 0.85 20.85 4.44
N LYS A 157 -0.41 21.07 4.82
CA LYS A 157 -0.77 21.62 6.14
C LYS A 157 -1.32 20.51 7.01
N ASP A 158 -1.08 20.64 8.31
CA ASP A 158 -1.73 19.79 9.30
C ASP A 158 -3.22 20.10 9.39
N THR A 159 -3.96 19.09 9.85
CA THR A 159 -5.40 19.04 9.74
C THR A 159 -6.00 18.54 11.04
N ASP A 160 -6.96 19.31 11.54
CA ASP A 160 -7.78 18.93 12.69
C ASP A 160 -9.10 18.28 12.26
N LYS A 161 -9.21 17.89 10.98
CA LYS A 161 -10.38 17.16 10.49
C LYS A 161 -10.62 15.92 11.36
N PRO A 162 -11.87 15.66 11.79
CA PRO A 162 -12.20 14.48 12.56
C PRO A 162 -11.67 13.21 11.88
N LEU A 163 -11.12 12.29 12.67
CA LEU A 163 -10.74 10.98 12.16
C LEU A 163 -12.01 10.22 11.74
N PRO A 164 -11.94 9.37 10.68
CA PRO A 164 -13.07 8.51 10.34
C PRO A 164 -13.50 7.65 11.52
N THR A 165 -14.79 7.34 11.60
CA THR A 165 -15.30 6.41 12.61
C THR A 165 -14.59 5.05 12.44
N PRO A 166 -14.02 4.49 13.51
CA PRO A 166 -13.39 3.17 13.45
C PRO A 166 -14.41 2.11 13.06
N SER A 167 -14.00 1.17 12.22
CA SER A 167 -14.76 -0.04 11.95
C SER A 167 -14.92 -0.87 13.23
N ARG A 168 -16.13 -1.39 13.48
CA ARG A 168 -16.42 -2.21 14.67
C ARG A 168 -16.15 -3.69 14.45
N GLU A 169 -16.40 -4.17 13.24
CA GLU A 169 -16.26 -5.58 12.85
C GLU A 169 -14.83 -5.89 12.40
N GLY A 170 -14.30 -7.05 12.78
CA GLY A 170 -13.05 -7.58 12.22
C GLY A 170 -13.20 -7.90 10.73
N VAL A 171 -12.09 -7.92 10.00
CA VAL A 171 -12.06 -8.57 8.68
C VAL A 171 -12.07 -10.08 8.93
N SER A 172 -12.87 -10.83 8.17
CA SER A 172 -12.94 -12.28 8.30
C SER A 172 -11.55 -12.92 8.08
N ALA A 173 -11.21 -13.88 8.94
CA ALA A 173 -10.00 -14.69 8.83
C ALA A 173 -9.94 -15.44 7.48
N PRO A 174 -8.74 -15.86 7.03
CA PRO A 174 -8.60 -16.53 5.75
C PRO A 174 -9.40 -17.81 5.64
N HIS A 175 -10.01 -17.99 4.47
CA HIS A 175 -10.68 -19.23 4.06
C HIS A 175 -9.73 -20.43 4.04
N TYR A 176 -8.41 -20.22 4.11
CA TYR A 176 -7.42 -21.24 4.35
C TYR A 176 -6.67 -20.96 5.66
N THR A 177 -6.65 -21.93 6.57
CA THR A 177 -5.74 -21.91 7.71
C THR A 177 -4.37 -22.37 7.21
N ILE A 178 -3.40 -21.46 7.08
CA ILE A 178 -2.00 -21.89 7.04
C ILE A 178 -1.76 -22.53 8.40
N SER A 179 -1.62 -23.85 8.46
CA SER A 179 -1.06 -24.46 9.67
C SER A 179 0.39 -23.96 9.75
N ASP A 180 0.89 -23.64 10.95
CA ASP A 180 2.27 -23.15 11.19
C ASP A 180 3.38 -24.03 10.55
N ARG A 181 3.03 -25.19 9.99
CA ARG A 181 3.91 -26.14 9.30
C ARG A 181 4.17 -25.86 7.83
N GLU A 182 3.48 -24.93 7.18
CA GLU A 182 3.64 -24.69 5.72
C GLU A 182 4.38 -23.40 5.36
N LEU A 183 4.78 -22.58 6.34
CA LEU A 183 5.80 -21.57 6.07
C LEU A 183 7.15 -22.30 6.00
N PHE A 184 7.62 -22.56 4.78
CA PHE A 184 8.99 -23.01 4.56
C PHE A 184 9.91 -21.87 4.99
N GLN A 185 10.34 -21.94 6.25
CA GLN A 185 11.30 -21.01 6.79
C GLN A 185 12.62 -21.31 6.12
N LEU A 186 13.06 -20.43 5.22
CA LEU A 186 14.40 -20.50 4.66
C LEU A 186 15.36 -20.56 5.85
N PRO A 187 16.24 -21.57 5.93
CA PRO A 187 17.25 -21.60 6.98
C PRO A 187 18.01 -20.28 6.90
N ALA A 188 18.11 -19.57 8.01
CA ALA A 188 19.00 -18.43 8.10
C ALA A 188 20.39 -18.91 7.71
N LEU A 189 20.99 -18.31 6.69
CA LEU A 189 22.38 -18.57 6.34
C LEU A 189 23.21 -18.30 7.60
N SER A 190 24.06 -19.25 7.99
CA SER A 190 25.04 -19.01 9.04
C SER A 190 25.95 -17.85 8.60
N GLU A 191 26.51 -17.11 9.57
CA GLU A 191 27.45 -16.01 9.27
C GLU A 191 28.58 -16.49 8.35
N GLU A 192 29.06 -17.73 8.53
CA GLU A 192 30.06 -18.37 7.66
C GLU A 192 29.58 -18.58 6.21
N ALA A 193 28.31 -18.95 6.01
CA ALA A 193 27.75 -19.15 4.66
C ALA A 193 27.47 -17.80 3.96
N ALA A 194 27.11 -16.77 4.73
CA ALA A 194 26.95 -15.41 4.21
C ALA A 194 28.30 -14.78 3.82
N ASP A 195 29.36 -15.06 4.57
CA ASP A 195 30.72 -14.64 4.24
C ASP A 195 31.28 -15.38 3.01
N GLU A 196 31.02 -16.69 2.87
CA GLU A 196 31.38 -17.45 1.65
C GLU A 196 30.60 -16.97 0.41
N GLU A 197 29.31 -16.64 0.53
CA GLU A 197 28.53 -16.07 -0.58
C GLU A 197 29.00 -14.65 -0.93
N ALA A 198 29.35 -13.83 0.06
CA ALA A 198 29.90 -12.50 -0.14
C ALA A 198 31.30 -12.55 -0.79
N GLU A 199 32.12 -13.54 -0.45
CA GLU A 199 33.43 -13.79 -1.07
C GLU A 199 33.27 -14.36 -2.49
N ALA A 200 32.30 -15.25 -2.72
CA ALA A 200 31.99 -15.78 -4.06
C ALA A 200 31.41 -14.72 -5.00
N LEU A 201 30.64 -13.76 -4.48
CA LEU A 201 30.15 -12.60 -5.22
C LEU A 201 31.24 -11.54 -5.48
N ASN A 202 32.41 -11.67 -4.86
CA ASN A 202 33.59 -10.81 -5.06
C ASN A 202 34.67 -11.42 -5.98
N LEU A 203 34.31 -12.39 -6.84
CA LEU A 203 35.17 -12.88 -7.92
C LEU A 203 34.59 -12.35 -9.26
N THR A 204 35.07 -11.25 -9.83
CA THR A 204 36.44 -11.04 -10.31
C THR A 204 36.63 -9.56 -10.66
N ASN A 205 37.84 -9.03 -10.39
CA ASN A 205 38.37 -7.87 -11.12
C ASN A 205 38.38 -8.12 -12.64
#